data_AF-A0A8S4BIB3-F1
#
_entry.id   AF-A0A8S4BIB3-F1
#
_cell.length_a   1.000
_cell.length_b   1.000
_cell.length_c   1.000
_cell.angle_alpha   90.00
_cell.angle_beta   90.00
_cell.angle_gamma   90.00
#
_symmetry.space_group_name_H-M   'P 1'
#
loop_
_entity.id
_entity.type
_entity.pdbx_description
1 polymer ?
#
loop_
_entity_poly.entity_id
_entity_poly.type
_entity_poly.pdbx_seq_one_letter_code
_entity_poly.pdbx_strand_id
1 'polypeptide(L)'
;MPKTNKTEKKTTKTQENDEQSGDASGDEANAITRNASLDPQQYALLEGIKTLSQELKEFKNEMKHDIEKLKEDVKATMKEDLSRFREEMMCELQNQKSSITEVQTRVADLEAACLEMKNELLETLEKNKAMNDKLVDLESRSRRNNLRIYGVPEGKEGRSVSEFVTDLLNKQLKLPDGMRTYENAVETASDMIKKGFGLTWVPKENKLRSAKEKLDSLLPWKRIINTDTGQRAREKLTEFRREDQ
;
A
#
# COMPACT_ATOMS: atom_id res chain seq x y z
N MET A 1 12.12 39.19 -18.44
CA MET A 1 11.63 39.63 -19.76
C MET A 1 11.05 38.43 -20.48
N PRO A 2 10.01 38.53 -21.33
CA PRO A 2 8.90 39.50 -21.45
C PRO A 2 7.53 38.76 -21.40
N LYS A 3 6.32 39.31 -21.59
CA LYS A 3 5.62 40.58 -21.32
C LYS A 3 4.12 40.22 -21.43
N THR A 4 3.29 41.02 -20.75
CA THR A 4 1.82 41.09 -20.87
C THR A 4 1.35 41.28 -22.32
N ASN A 5 0.10 40.88 -22.64
CA ASN A 5 -0.92 41.87 -23.01
C ASN A 5 -2.32 41.29 -23.29
N LYS A 6 -3.27 42.07 -22.76
CA LYS A 6 -4.70 42.19 -23.01
C LYS A 6 -4.91 42.84 -24.39
N THR A 7 -5.88 42.40 -25.18
CA THR A 7 -6.44 43.24 -26.26
C THR A 7 -7.89 42.90 -26.56
N GLU A 8 -8.70 43.95 -26.53
CA GLU A 8 -10.09 44.07 -26.93
C GLU A 8 -10.23 44.25 -28.45
N LYS A 9 -11.52 44.28 -28.86
CA LYS A 9 -12.14 44.84 -30.08
C LYS A 9 -12.29 43.91 -31.29
N LYS A 10 -13.55 43.70 -31.68
CA LYS A 10 -14.09 44.41 -32.86
C LYS A 10 -15.63 44.48 -32.86
N THR A 11 -16.10 45.72 -32.91
CA THR A 11 -17.43 46.20 -33.30
C THR A 11 -17.72 45.92 -34.78
N THR A 12 -18.98 45.64 -35.12
CA THR A 12 -19.57 46.18 -36.35
C THR A 12 -21.00 46.64 -36.08
N LYS A 13 -21.27 47.84 -36.57
CA LYS A 13 -22.44 48.69 -36.41
C LYS A 13 -23.26 48.58 -37.70
N THR A 14 -24.58 48.47 -37.64
CA THR A 14 -25.45 48.97 -38.72
C THR A 14 -26.65 49.62 -38.06
N GLN A 15 -26.79 50.91 -38.36
CA GLN A 15 -27.88 51.80 -38.00
C GLN A 15 -28.90 51.80 -39.14
N GLU A 16 -30.17 52.02 -38.79
CA GLU A 16 -31.15 52.93 -39.42
C GLU A 16 -32.32 52.97 -38.39
N ASN A 17 -32.57 54.04 -37.62
CA ASN A 17 -33.22 55.33 -37.96
C ASN A 17 -34.50 55.10 -38.79
N ASP A 18 -35.63 55.75 -38.62
CA ASP A 18 -36.28 56.73 -37.73
C ASP A 18 -37.79 56.38 -37.96
N GLU A 19 -38.80 56.72 -37.17
CA GLU A 19 -39.30 58.06 -36.94
C GLU A 19 -40.38 58.02 -35.85
N GLN A 20 -40.34 59.09 -35.11
CA GLN A 20 -41.18 59.52 -34.02
C GLN A 20 -42.35 60.32 -34.61
N SER A 21 -43.58 60.12 -34.14
CA SER A 21 -44.55 61.21 -34.03
C SER A 21 -45.63 60.87 -33.02
N GLY A 22 -45.62 61.61 -31.91
CA GLY A 22 -46.87 61.96 -31.25
C GLY A 22 -47.32 63.29 -31.84
N ASP A 23 -48.63 63.48 -31.97
CA ASP A 23 -49.26 64.69 -31.46
C ASP A 23 -50.74 64.44 -31.16
N ALA A 24 -51.24 65.22 -30.21
CA ALA A 24 -52.54 65.18 -29.61
C ALA A 24 -53.58 66.02 -30.39
N SER A 25 -54.82 65.90 -29.89
CA SER A 25 -55.88 66.92 -29.90
C SER A 25 -56.81 67.01 -31.13
N GLY A 26 -58.12 66.95 -30.83
CA GLY A 26 -59.13 67.70 -31.59
C GLY A 26 -60.44 66.94 -31.77
N ASP A 27 -61.41 67.24 -30.91
CA ASP A 27 -62.82 66.89 -31.06
C ASP A 27 -63.40 67.33 -32.42
N GLU A 28 -64.25 66.48 -33.02
CA GLU A 28 -65.38 67.00 -33.80
C GLU A 28 -66.56 66.02 -33.78
N ALA A 29 -67.67 66.51 -33.25
CA ALA A 29 -68.95 65.84 -33.24
C ALA A 29 -69.45 65.63 -34.67
N ASN A 30 -69.90 64.42 -35.00
CA ASN A 30 -70.82 64.23 -36.11
C ASN A 30 -71.95 63.28 -35.70
N ALA A 31 -73.07 63.89 -35.32
CA ALA A 31 -74.34 63.22 -35.22
C ALA A 31 -74.83 62.84 -36.62
N ILE A 32 -74.88 61.54 -36.91
CA ILE A 32 -75.78 61.01 -37.94
C ILE A 32 -76.54 59.83 -37.36
N THR A 33 -77.67 60.16 -36.74
CA THR A 33 -78.83 59.28 -36.67
C THR A 33 -79.23 58.92 -38.08
N ARG A 34 -78.95 57.69 -38.51
CA ARG A 34 -79.70 57.03 -39.58
C ARG A 34 -80.01 55.61 -39.13
N ASN A 35 -81.22 55.45 -38.60
CA ASN A 35 -81.93 54.20 -38.58
C ASN A 35 -82.09 53.73 -40.03
N ALA A 36 -81.10 53.00 -40.55
CA ALA A 36 -81.29 52.12 -41.66
C ALA A 36 -81.77 50.80 -41.07
N SER A 37 -83.00 50.40 -41.37
CA SER A 37 -83.53 49.10 -41.03
C SER A 37 -82.57 48.04 -41.61
N LEU A 38 -81.73 47.48 -40.74
CA LEU A 38 -80.86 46.36 -41.07
C LEU A 38 -81.77 45.17 -41.35
N ASP A 39 -81.56 44.55 -42.50
CA ASP A 39 -82.13 43.24 -42.82
C ASP A 39 -81.88 42.29 -41.63
N PRO A 40 -82.87 41.56 -41.10
CA PRO A 40 -82.73 40.74 -39.90
C PRO A 40 -81.53 39.78 -39.92
N GLN A 41 -81.07 39.42 -41.12
CA GLN A 41 -79.91 38.57 -41.36
C GLN A 41 -78.55 39.28 -41.14
N GLN A 42 -78.46 40.60 -41.35
CA GLN A 42 -77.23 41.38 -41.16
C GLN A 42 -76.96 41.72 -39.69
N TYR A 43 -78.01 41.92 -38.88
CA TYR A 43 -77.86 42.17 -37.44
C TYR A 43 -77.39 40.90 -36.69
N ALA A 44 -77.96 39.74 -37.02
CA ALA A 44 -77.53 38.46 -36.47
C ALA A 44 -76.07 38.13 -36.82
N LEU A 45 -75.62 38.48 -38.03
CA LEU A 45 -74.24 38.33 -38.45
C LEU A 45 -73.27 39.25 -37.66
N LEU A 46 -73.65 40.52 -37.45
CA LEU A 46 -72.84 41.47 -36.68
C LEU A 46 -72.71 41.05 -35.21
N GLU A 47 -73.78 40.51 -34.63
CA GLU A 47 -73.78 39.99 -33.26
C GLU A 47 -72.90 38.75 -33.13
N GLY A 48 -72.94 37.82 -34.09
CA GLY A 48 -72.03 36.67 -34.17
C GLY A 48 -70.55 37.06 -34.32
N ILE A 49 -70.25 38.11 -35.08
CA ILE A 49 -68.87 38.64 -35.20
C ILE A 49 -68.40 39.26 -33.87
N LYS A 50 -69.30 39.95 -33.15
CA LYS A 50 -68.98 40.53 -31.84
C LYS A 50 -68.71 39.44 -30.80
N THR A 51 -69.53 38.39 -30.75
CA THR A 51 -69.31 37.26 -29.83
C THR A 51 -68.01 36.53 -30.16
N LEU A 52 -67.73 36.24 -31.44
CA LEU A 52 -66.46 35.65 -31.86
C LEU A 52 -65.25 36.54 -31.53
N SER A 53 -65.37 37.85 -31.69
CA SER A 53 -64.30 38.78 -31.31
C SER A 53 -64.06 38.82 -29.80
N GLN A 54 -65.11 38.61 -29.00
CA GLN A 54 -65.00 38.52 -27.56
C GLN A 54 -64.35 37.20 -27.14
N GLU A 55 -64.79 36.08 -27.71
CA GLU A 55 -64.17 34.75 -27.51
C GLU A 55 -62.69 34.74 -27.93
N LEU A 56 -62.33 35.37 -29.06
CA LEU A 56 -60.93 35.51 -29.48
C LEU A 56 -60.10 36.33 -28.49
N LYS A 57 -60.71 37.34 -27.85
CA LYS A 57 -60.03 38.16 -26.84
C LYS A 57 -59.84 37.39 -25.53
N GLU A 58 -60.83 36.60 -25.13
CA GLU A 58 -60.77 35.71 -23.98
C GLU A 58 -59.71 34.63 -24.20
N PHE A 59 -59.75 33.94 -25.34
CA PHE A 59 -58.74 32.96 -25.75
C PHE A 59 -57.32 33.54 -25.78
N LYS A 60 -57.15 34.77 -26.31
CA LYS A 60 -55.86 35.46 -26.29
C LYS A 60 -55.36 35.71 -24.86
N ASN A 61 -56.26 36.06 -23.94
CA ASN A 61 -55.90 36.29 -22.54
C ASN A 61 -55.53 34.97 -21.84
N GLU A 62 -56.26 33.89 -22.11
CA GLU A 62 -55.94 32.54 -21.62
C GLU A 62 -54.58 32.07 -22.14
N MET A 63 -54.33 32.16 -23.44
CA MET A 63 -53.02 31.83 -24.01
C MET A 63 -51.89 32.64 -23.37
N LYS A 64 -52.11 33.94 -23.13
CA LYS A 64 -51.11 34.78 -22.47
C LYS A 64 -50.86 34.33 -21.03
N HIS A 65 -51.91 33.94 -20.32
CA HIS A 65 -51.80 33.40 -18.97
C HIS A 65 -51.04 32.06 -18.94
N ASP A 66 -51.36 31.14 -19.85
CA ASP A 66 -50.69 29.84 -19.97
C ASP A 66 -49.21 29.98 -20.32
N ILE A 67 -48.87 30.93 -21.21
CA ILE A 67 -47.46 31.22 -21.54
C ILE A 67 -46.71 31.79 -20.33
N GLU A 68 -47.33 32.68 -19.56
CA GLU A 68 -46.69 33.24 -18.35
C GLU A 68 -46.49 32.14 -17.29
N LYS A 69 -47.50 31.30 -17.09
CA LYS A 69 -47.43 30.16 -16.18
C LYS A 69 -46.35 29.16 -16.59
N LEU A 70 -46.31 28.78 -17.88
CA LEU A 70 -45.29 27.87 -18.41
C LEU A 70 -43.88 28.45 -18.21
N LYS A 71 -43.70 29.76 -18.43
CA LYS A 71 -42.42 30.44 -18.20
C LYS A 71 -42.02 30.41 -16.72
N GLU A 72 -42.96 30.58 -15.80
CA GLU A 72 -42.71 30.47 -14.36
C GLU A 72 -42.36 29.03 -13.96
N ASP A 73 -43.11 28.04 -14.45
CA ASP A 73 -42.87 26.62 -14.18
C ASP A 73 -41.51 26.16 -14.73
N VAL A 74 -41.15 26.54 -15.95
CA VAL A 74 -39.83 26.26 -16.55
C VAL A 74 -38.72 26.93 -15.77
N LYS A 75 -38.91 28.18 -15.33
CA LYS A 75 -37.92 28.89 -14.52
C LYS A 75 -37.74 28.25 -13.14
N ALA A 76 -38.83 27.81 -12.51
CA ALA A 76 -38.80 27.15 -11.21
C ALA A 76 -38.10 25.78 -11.30
N THR A 77 -38.50 24.95 -12.26
CA THR A 77 -37.88 23.63 -12.50
C THR A 77 -36.40 23.75 -12.83
N MET A 78 -36.00 24.64 -13.75
CA MET A 78 -34.58 24.87 -14.05
C MET A 78 -33.79 25.34 -12.83
N LYS A 79 -34.36 26.20 -11.99
CA LYS A 79 -33.68 26.67 -10.78
C LYS A 79 -33.50 25.54 -9.76
N GLU A 80 -34.50 24.69 -9.59
CA GLU A 80 -34.39 23.50 -8.75
C GLU A 80 -33.35 22.52 -9.28
N ASP A 81 -33.41 22.18 -10.57
CA ASP A 81 -32.46 21.25 -11.20
C ASP A 81 -31.03 21.76 -11.10
N LEU A 82 -30.79 23.06 -11.35
CA LEU A 82 -29.47 23.67 -11.18
C LEU A 82 -28.99 23.64 -9.72
N SER A 83 -29.91 23.83 -8.77
CA SER A 83 -29.58 23.78 -7.34
C SER A 83 -29.23 22.36 -6.91
N ARG A 84 -30.02 21.36 -7.32
CA ARG A 84 -29.75 19.93 -7.07
C ARG A 84 -28.43 19.51 -7.70
N PHE A 85 -28.22 19.83 -8.98
CA PHE A 85 -26.98 19.54 -9.69
C PHE A 85 -25.76 20.15 -8.99
N ARG A 86 -25.88 21.40 -8.53
CA ARG A 86 -24.82 22.07 -7.76
C ARG A 86 -24.53 21.33 -6.46
N GLU A 87 -25.56 20.93 -5.72
CA GLU A 87 -25.41 20.18 -4.46
C GLU A 87 -24.76 18.82 -4.68
N GLU A 88 -25.22 18.06 -5.68
CA GLU A 88 -24.64 16.78 -6.08
C GLU A 88 -23.17 16.92 -6.46
N MET A 89 -22.82 17.92 -7.30
CA MET A 89 -21.43 18.19 -7.67
C MET A 89 -20.57 18.56 -6.46
N MET A 90 -21.09 19.37 -5.53
CA MET A 90 -20.34 19.76 -4.33
C MET A 90 -20.10 18.57 -3.41
N CYS A 91 -21.10 17.71 -3.23
CA CYS A 91 -20.97 16.46 -2.48
C CYS A 91 -19.94 15.53 -3.12
N GLU A 92 -20.01 15.32 -4.43
CA GLU A 92 -19.06 14.47 -5.16
C GLU A 92 -17.64 15.02 -5.07
N LEU A 93 -17.44 16.33 -5.23
CA LEU A 93 -16.14 16.97 -5.06
C LEU A 93 -15.59 16.80 -3.64
N GLN A 94 -16.46 16.87 -2.63
CA GLN A 94 -16.05 16.67 -1.25
C GLN A 94 -15.66 15.21 -0.98
N ASN A 95 -16.40 14.25 -1.54
CA ASN A 95 -16.08 12.82 -1.46
C ASN A 95 -14.78 12.49 -2.19
N GLN A 96 -14.57 13.05 -3.38
CA GLN A 96 -13.31 12.88 -4.11
C GLN A 96 -12.15 13.49 -3.33
N LYS A 97 -12.33 14.68 -2.75
CA LYS A 97 -11.31 15.30 -1.91
C LYS A 97 -10.94 14.43 -0.71
N SER A 98 -11.92 13.88 0.01
CA SER A 98 -11.65 13.01 1.16
C SER A 98 -10.94 11.72 0.74
N SER A 99 -11.39 11.09 -0.36
CA SER A 99 -10.74 9.90 -0.92
C SER A 99 -9.30 10.17 -1.34
N ILE A 100 -9.05 11.31 -2.01
CA ILE A 100 -7.68 11.71 -2.39
C ILE A 100 -6.81 11.91 -1.15
N THR A 101 -7.32 12.59 -0.12
CA THR A 101 -6.54 12.78 1.12
C THR A 101 -6.20 11.46 1.80
N GLU A 102 -7.13 10.51 1.83
CA GLU A 102 -6.88 9.17 2.39
C GLU A 102 -5.80 8.44 1.60
N VAL A 103 -5.88 8.45 0.27
CA VAL A 103 -4.88 7.84 -0.60
C VAL A 103 -3.51 8.49 -0.39
N GLN A 104 -3.45 9.82 -0.29
CA GLN A 104 -2.19 10.54 -0.01
C GLN A 104 -1.58 10.13 1.33
N THR A 105 -2.39 10.01 2.39
CA THR A 105 -1.91 9.54 3.69
C THR A 105 -1.40 8.10 3.61
N ARG A 106 -2.16 7.19 2.98
CA ARG A 106 -1.74 5.80 2.81
C ARG A 106 -0.45 5.67 2.00
N VAL A 107 -0.26 6.50 0.97
CA VAL A 107 0.98 6.54 0.19
C VAL A 107 2.14 7.04 1.06
N ALA A 108 1.96 8.11 1.83
CA ALA A 108 3.00 8.62 2.73
C ALA A 108 3.42 7.57 3.79
N ASP A 109 2.45 6.86 4.36
CA ASP A 109 2.72 5.79 5.33
C ASP A 109 3.49 4.61 4.69
N LEU A 110 3.11 4.23 3.47
CA LEU A 110 3.81 3.19 2.70
C LEU A 110 5.24 3.60 2.32
N GLU A 111 5.44 4.85 1.93
CA GLU A 111 6.77 5.40 1.63
C GLU A 111 7.67 5.38 2.88
N ALA A 112 7.14 5.77 4.04
CA ALA A 112 7.86 5.73 5.30
C ALA A 112 8.25 4.29 5.69
N ALA A 113 7.30 3.36 5.64
CA ALA A 113 7.55 1.94 5.94
C ALA A 113 8.57 1.31 4.96
N CYS A 114 8.52 1.69 3.68
CA CYS A 114 9.48 1.21 2.68
C CYS A 114 10.89 1.71 2.96
N LEU A 115 11.04 2.97 3.39
CA LEU A 115 12.33 3.53 3.80
C LEU A 115 12.89 2.83 5.04
N GLU A 116 12.05 2.57 6.04
CA GLU A 116 12.44 1.86 7.26
C GLU A 116 12.90 0.43 6.92
N MET A 117 12.10 -0.33 6.18
CA MET A 117 12.44 -1.69 5.73
C MET A 117 13.74 -1.71 4.93
N LYS A 118 13.97 -0.71 4.06
CA LYS A 118 15.22 -0.60 3.30
C LYS A 118 16.42 -0.40 4.23
N ASN A 119 16.29 0.42 5.26
CA ASN A 119 17.38 0.66 6.21
C ASN A 119 17.69 -0.60 7.04
N GLU A 120 16.66 -1.30 7.53
CA GLU A 120 16.83 -2.57 8.24
C GLU A 120 17.47 -3.64 7.35
N LEU A 121 17.09 -3.70 6.07
CA LEU A 121 17.69 -4.62 5.10
C LEU A 121 19.17 -4.32 4.89
N LEU A 122 19.55 -3.04 4.80
CA LEU A 122 20.96 -2.65 4.68
C LEU A 122 21.75 -3.06 5.92
N GLU A 123 21.22 -2.78 7.12
CA GLU A 123 21.89 -3.14 8.37
C GLU A 123 22.05 -4.66 8.53
N THR A 124 21.01 -5.43 8.19
CA THR A 124 21.07 -6.90 8.24
C THR A 124 22.05 -7.46 7.20
N LEU A 125 22.15 -6.87 6.01
CA LEU A 125 23.12 -7.24 5.00
C LEU A 125 24.56 -6.96 5.46
N GLU A 126 24.81 -5.81 6.08
CA GLU A 126 26.11 -5.47 6.67
C GLU A 126 26.51 -6.47 7.77
N LYS A 127 25.58 -6.79 8.67
CA LYS A 127 25.80 -7.80 9.73
C LYS A 127 26.10 -9.18 9.13
N ASN A 128 25.36 -9.60 8.10
CA ASN A 128 25.59 -10.87 7.41
C ASN A 128 26.96 -10.90 6.74
N LYS A 129 27.37 -9.81 6.08
CA LYS A 129 28.71 -9.71 5.48
C LYS A 129 29.81 -9.83 6.55
N ALA A 130 29.69 -9.07 7.64
CA ALA A 130 30.64 -9.14 8.75
C ALA A 130 30.70 -10.53 9.40
N MET A 131 29.57 -11.24 9.49
CA MET A 131 29.50 -12.61 9.98
C MET A 131 30.20 -13.58 9.02
N ASN A 132 29.95 -13.45 7.71
CA ASN A 132 30.62 -14.27 6.70
C ASN A 132 32.13 -14.06 6.71
N ASP A 133 32.61 -12.82 6.83
CA ASP A 133 34.04 -12.52 6.91
C ASP A 133 34.69 -13.19 8.14
N LYS A 134 34.00 -13.18 9.29
CA LYS A 134 34.45 -13.88 10.50
C LYS A 134 34.47 -15.40 10.32
N LEU A 135 33.46 -15.96 9.64
CA LEU A 135 33.42 -17.40 9.34
C LEU A 135 34.59 -17.80 8.44
N VAL A 136 34.88 -17.02 7.41
CA VAL A 136 36.02 -17.25 6.50
C VAL A 136 37.35 -17.16 7.24
N ASP A 137 37.53 -16.18 8.13
CA ASP A 137 38.75 -16.08 8.96
C ASP A 137 38.90 -17.28 9.91
N LEU A 138 37.82 -17.69 10.57
CA LEU A 138 37.81 -18.87 11.44
C LEU A 138 38.11 -20.15 10.66
N GLU A 139 37.51 -20.34 9.49
CA GLU A 139 37.77 -21.48 8.63
C GLU A 139 39.23 -21.47 8.15
N SER A 140 39.73 -20.32 7.72
CA SER A 140 41.12 -20.17 7.27
C SER A 140 42.11 -20.49 8.40
N ARG A 141 41.87 -20.01 9.63
CA ARG A 141 42.66 -20.35 10.82
C ARG A 141 42.58 -21.83 11.16
N SER A 142 41.39 -22.41 11.09
CA SER A 142 41.19 -23.85 11.32
C SER A 142 41.98 -24.68 10.31
N ARG A 143 41.91 -24.33 9.02
CA ARG A 143 42.67 -25.00 7.96
C ARG A 143 44.18 -24.79 8.08
N ARG A 144 44.66 -23.62 8.54
CA ARG A 144 46.09 -23.38 8.79
C ARG A 144 46.67 -24.27 9.89
N ASN A 145 45.85 -24.67 10.86
CA ASN A 145 46.27 -25.60 11.91
C ASN A 145 46.27 -27.06 11.46
N ASN A 146 45.78 -27.38 10.25
CA ASN A 146 45.73 -28.74 9.75
C ASN A 146 46.99 -29.07 8.94
N LEU A 147 47.68 -30.16 9.31
CA LEU A 147 48.79 -30.71 8.53
C LEU A 147 48.27 -31.63 7.43
N ARG A 148 48.76 -31.46 6.19
CA ARG A 148 48.40 -32.30 5.03
C ARG A 148 49.63 -33.07 4.56
N ILE A 149 49.56 -34.40 4.64
CA ILE A 149 50.65 -35.30 4.25
C ILE A 149 50.32 -35.88 2.87
N TYR A 150 51.22 -35.71 1.91
CA TYR A 150 51.06 -36.20 0.53
C TYR A 150 52.03 -37.34 0.22
N GLY A 151 51.69 -38.17 -0.77
CA GLY A 151 52.57 -39.25 -1.23
C GLY A 151 52.53 -40.52 -0.38
N VAL A 152 51.51 -40.70 0.45
CA VAL A 152 51.24 -41.96 1.16
C VAL A 152 50.49 -42.88 0.18
N PRO A 153 51.08 -44.02 -0.24
CA PRO A 153 50.38 -44.97 -1.09
C PRO A 153 49.28 -45.69 -0.30
N GLU A 154 48.15 -45.92 -0.96
CA GLU A 154 46.97 -46.54 -0.35
C GLU A 154 47.30 -47.90 0.28
N GLY A 155 46.77 -48.14 1.49
CA GLY A 155 46.97 -49.38 2.24
C GLY A 155 48.25 -49.47 3.09
N LYS A 156 49.18 -48.51 3.00
CA LYS A 156 50.37 -48.48 3.90
C LYS A 156 50.07 -48.06 5.34
N GLU A 157 48.91 -47.47 5.59
CA GLU A 157 48.48 -46.97 6.90
C GLU A 157 48.18 -48.11 7.90
N GLY A 158 47.92 -49.33 7.40
CA GLY A 158 47.67 -50.50 8.24
C GLY A 158 46.34 -50.42 8.98
N ARG A 159 46.33 -50.80 10.27
CA ARG A 159 45.10 -50.89 11.10
C ARG A 159 44.79 -49.60 11.87
N SER A 160 45.79 -48.77 12.13
CA SER A 160 45.64 -47.51 12.87
C SER A 160 46.44 -46.38 12.21
N VAL A 161 45.73 -45.36 11.73
CA VAL A 161 46.32 -44.18 11.09
C VAL A 161 47.16 -43.36 12.08
N SER A 162 46.76 -43.32 13.36
CA SER A 162 47.47 -42.58 14.41
C SER A 162 48.87 -43.16 14.67
N GLU A 163 49.00 -44.48 14.70
CA GLU A 163 50.29 -45.18 14.85
C GLU A 163 51.19 -44.92 13.63
N PHE A 164 50.65 -45.07 12.42
CA PHE A 164 51.39 -44.80 11.18
C PHE A 164 51.91 -43.36 11.11
N VAL A 165 51.07 -42.37 11.44
CA VAL A 165 51.47 -40.95 11.43
C VAL A 165 52.51 -40.67 12.53
N THR A 166 52.38 -41.29 13.71
CA THR A 166 53.37 -41.16 14.79
C THR A 166 54.73 -41.66 14.35
N ASP A 167 54.78 -42.87 13.77
CA ASP A 167 56.00 -43.48 13.26
C ASP A 167 56.62 -42.67 12.12
N LEU A 168 55.78 -42.17 11.20
CA LEU A 168 56.22 -41.35 10.08
C LEU A 168 56.88 -40.05 10.58
N LEU A 169 56.24 -39.36 11.53
CA LEU A 169 56.78 -38.13 12.10
C LEU A 169 58.07 -38.40 12.89
N ASN A 170 58.10 -39.44 13.72
CA ASN A 170 59.28 -39.78 14.50
C ASN A 170 60.48 -40.13 13.60
N LYS A 171 60.27 -40.89 12.52
CA LYS A 171 61.31 -41.26 11.57
C LYS A 171 61.85 -40.07 10.77
N GLN A 172 60.96 -39.20 10.27
CA GLN A 172 61.37 -38.11 9.39
C GLN A 172 61.93 -36.90 10.16
N LEU A 173 61.35 -36.57 11.32
CA LEU A 173 61.74 -35.41 12.12
C LEU A 173 62.80 -35.73 13.19
N LYS A 174 63.19 -37.00 13.33
CA LYS A 174 64.15 -37.48 14.35
C LYS A 174 63.78 -36.99 15.75
N LEU A 175 62.50 -37.13 16.09
CA LEU A 175 61.97 -36.70 17.39
C LEU A 175 62.56 -37.57 18.52
N PRO A 176 62.63 -37.05 19.76
CA PRO A 176 63.12 -37.81 20.90
C PRO A 176 62.30 -39.08 21.14
N ASP A 177 62.97 -40.16 21.55
CA ASP A 177 62.31 -41.42 21.88
C ASP A 177 61.27 -41.21 22.99
N GLY A 178 60.05 -41.70 22.76
CA GLY A 178 58.90 -41.57 23.67
C GLY A 178 57.87 -40.49 23.29
N MET A 179 58.06 -39.80 22.16
CA MET A 179 57.05 -38.92 21.56
C MET A 179 55.97 -39.77 20.87
N ARG A 180 54.72 -39.68 21.34
CA ARG A 180 53.56 -40.35 20.74
C ARG A 180 52.47 -39.35 20.40
N THR A 181 51.69 -39.62 19.35
CA THR A 181 50.42 -38.91 19.13
C THR A 181 49.34 -39.50 20.03
N TYR A 182 48.31 -38.72 20.31
CA TYR A 182 47.20 -39.12 21.17
C TYR A 182 45.89 -38.85 20.43
N GLU A 183 44.91 -39.71 20.61
CA GLU A 183 43.59 -39.54 20.01
C GLU A 183 42.78 -38.47 20.76
N ASN A 184 43.01 -38.34 22.07
CA ASN A 184 42.24 -37.47 22.95
C ASN A 184 43.14 -36.54 23.77
N ALA A 185 42.74 -35.27 23.83
CA ALA A 185 43.45 -34.24 24.62
C ALA A 185 43.50 -34.57 26.13
N VAL A 186 42.54 -35.36 26.64
CA VAL A 186 42.48 -35.79 28.04
C VAL A 186 43.60 -36.80 28.36
N GLU A 187 43.86 -37.71 27.44
CA GLU A 187 44.93 -38.69 27.58
C GLU A 187 46.30 -38.01 27.47
N THR A 188 46.44 -37.10 26.50
CA THR A 188 47.65 -36.26 26.34
C THR A 188 47.98 -35.51 27.62
N ALA A 189 46.98 -34.81 28.19
CA ALA A 189 47.18 -34.05 29.42
C ALA A 189 47.58 -34.94 30.58
N SER A 190 46.92 -36.10 30.72
CA SER A 190 47.23 -37.07 31.78
C SER A 190 48.65 -37.63 31.66
N ASP A 191 49.12 -37.96 30.45
CA ASP A 191 50.49 -38.44 30.23
C ASP A 191 51.54 -37.36 30.45
N MET A 192 51.27 -36.13 30.01
CA MET A 192 52.19 -35.00 30.23
C MET A 192 52.31 -34.66 31.73
N ILE A 193 51.21 -34.71 32.49
CA ILE A 193 51.25 -34.55 33.96
C ILE A 193 52.09 -35.67 34.60
N LYS A 194 51.91 -36.93 34.16
CA LYS A 194 52.73 -38.06 34.65
C LYS A 194 54.22 -37.90 34.30
N LYS A 195 54.54 -37.30 33.16
CA LYS A 195 55.91 -36.96 32.73
C LYS A 195 56.50 -35.74 33.46
N GLY A 196 55.76 -35.15 34.41
CA GLY A 196 56.24 -34.03 35.23
C GLY A 196 56.11 -32.66 34.58
N PHE A 197 55.39 -32.54 33.45
CA PHE A 197 55.08 -31.24 32.87
C PHE A 197 54.04 -30.52 33.75
N GLY A 198 54.32 -29.27 34.11
CA GLY A 198 53.46 -28.41 34.94
C GLY A 198 52.20 -27.94 34.22
N LEU A 199 51.32 -28.87 33.87
CA LEU A 199 50.01 -28.58 33.29
C LEU A 199 48.96 -28.56 34.40
N THR A 200 48.30 -27.42 34.58
CA THR A 200 47.05 -27.36 35.33
C THR A 200 45.93 -27.83 34.40
N TRP A 201 45.57 -29.11 34.48
CA TRP A 201 44.39 -29.59 33.78
C TRP A 201 43.15 -28.95 34.42
N VAL A 202 42.69 -27.86 33.83
CA VAL A 202 41.36 -27.32 34.06
C VAL A 202 40.49 -27.95 32.98
N PRO A 203 39.62 -28.93 33.28
CA PRO A 203 38.64 -29.35 32.30
C PRO A 203 37.93 -28.09 31.85
N LYS A 204 37.90 -27.82 30.54
CA LYS A 204 37.06 -26.74 30.02
C LYS A 204 35.68 -27.05 30.56
N GLU A 205 35.22 -26.26 31.54
CA GLU A 205 33.83 -26.30 31.98
C GLU A 205 33.04 -26.32 30.69
N ASN A 206 32.24 -27.38 30.54
CA ASN A 206 31.51 -27.62 29.34
C ASN A 206 30.50 -26.46 29.28
N LYS A 207 30.89 -25.32 28.70
CA LYS A 207 30.08 -24.10 28.67
C LYS A 207 28.74 -24.40 28.04
N LEU A 208 28.66 -25.44 27.20
CA LEU A 208 27.43 -26.02 26.68
C LEU A 208 26.56 -26.68 27.76
N ARG A 209 27.11 -27.46 28.71
CA ARG A 209 26.35 -27.98 29.87
C ARG A 209 25.94 -26.84 30.79
N SER A 210 26.86 -25.94 31.14
CA SER A 210 26.54 -24.80 32.02
C SER A 210 25.54 -23.83 31.37
N ALA A 211 25.64 -23.56 30.07
CA ALA A 211 24.68 -22.75 29.33
C ALA A 211 23.35 -23.49 29.13
N LYS A 212 23.37 -24.80 28.92
CA LYS A 212 22.15 -25.62 28.87
C LYS A 212 21.44 -25.66 30.22
N GLU A 213 22.17 -25.82 31.31
CA GLU A 213 21.64 -25.77 32.68
C GLU A 213 21.11 -24.38 33.01
N LYS A 214 21.83 -23.32 32.62
CA LYS A 214 21.35 -21.92 32.73
C LYS A 214 20.09 -21.70 31.90
N LEU A 215 20.06 -22.16 30.66
CA LEU A 215 18.90 -22.03 29.77
C LEU A 215 17.70 -22.84 30.32
N ASP A 216 17.91 -24.08 30.74
CA ASP A 216 16.89 -24.93 31.37
C ASP A 216 16.41 -24.34 32.70
N SER A 217 17.23 -23.57 33.42
CA SER A 217 16.83 -22.84 34.64
C SER A 217 16.08 -21.54 34.38
N LEU A 218 16.33 -20.89 33.25
CA LEU A 218 15.71 -19.62 32.86
C LEU A 218 14.37 -19.82 32.12
N LEU A 219 14.18 -21.00 31.54
CA LEU A 219 12.95 -21.34 30.83
C LEU A 219 11.89 -21.87 31.81
N PRO A 220 10.66 -21.34 31.78
CA PRO A 220 9.57 -21.78 32.68
C PRO A 220 9.04 -23.18 32.33
N TRP A 221 9.31 -23.67 31.12
CA TRP A 221 8.91 -25.01 30.68
C TRP A 221 9.98 -26.05 30.98
N LYS A 222 9.62 -27.05 31.80
CA LYS A 222 10.50 -28.19 32.08
C LYS A 222 10.39 -29.22 30.95
N ARG A 223 11.51 -29.83 30.57
CA ARG A 223 11.56 -30.89 29.54
C ARG A 223 10.91 -32.18 30.07
N ILE A 224 9.71 -32.50 29.60
CA ILE A 224 8.85 -33.60 30.09
C ILE A 224 9.10 -34.93 29.34
N ILE A 225 10.26 -35.13 28.69
CA ILE A 225 10.44 -36.20 27.68
C ILE A 225 10.29 -37.62 28.27
N ASN A 226 10.66 -37.83 29.53
CA ASN A 226 10.69 -39.15 30.17
C ASN A 226 9.64 -39.33 31.27
N THR A 227 8.67 -38.42 31.40
CA THR A 227 7.56 -38.60 32.34
C THR A 227 6.32 -39.07 31.59
N ASP A 228 5.42 -39.73 32.31
CA ASP A 228 4.19 -40.31 31.79
C ASP A 228 3.33 -39.30 31.01
N THR A 229 3.35 -38.05 31.44
CA THR A 229 2.71 -36.90 30.78
C THR A 229 3.31 -36.56 29.42
N GLY A 230 4.64 -36.68 29.26
CA GLY A 230 5.30 -36.42 27.98
C GLY A 230 5.18 -37.59 27.01
N GLN A 231 5.11 -38.83 27.51
CA GLN A 231 4.79 -39.98 26.66
C GLN A 231 3.38 -39.87 26.08
N ARG A 232 2.37 -39.52 26.91
CA ARG A 232 1.00 -39.24 26.44
C ARG A 232 0.92 -38.11 25.41
N ALA A 233 1.67 -37.02 25.61
CA ALA A 233 1.69 -35.91 24.66
C ALA A 233 2.30 -36.32 23.31
N ARG A 234 3.34 -37.17 23.33
CA ARG A 234 3.96 -37.71 22.11
C ARG A 234 3.02 -38.68 21.39
N GLU A 235 2.34 -39.56 22.11
CA GLU A 235 1.34 -40.46 21.53
C GLU A 235 0.24 -39.68 20.82
N LYS A 236 -0.34 -38.67 21.47
CA LYS A 236 -1.34 -37.78 20.85
C LYS A 236 -0.82 -37.07 19.60
N LEU A 237 0.42 -36.58 19.61
CA LEU A 237 1.03 -35.95 18.43
C LEU A 237 1.27 -36.95 17.28
N THR A 238 1.52 -38.22 17.59
CA THR A 238 1.64 -39.28 16.58
C THR A 238 0.30 -39.77 16.04
N GLU A 239 -0.78 -39.62 16.79
CA GLU A 239 -2.16 -39.83 16.31
C GLU A 239 -2.54 -38.75 15.31
N PHE A 240 -2.33 -37.47 15.63
CA PHE A 240 -2.57 -36.37 14.69
C PHE A 240 -1.81 -36.52 13.36
N ARG A 241 -0.58 -37.07 13.40
CA ARG A 241 0.21 -37.29 12.18
C ARG A 241 -0.31 -38.46 11.32
N ARG A 242 -1.14 -39.36 11.88
CA ARG A 242 -1.75 -40.48 11.16
C ARG A 242 -3.10 -40.14 10.54
N GLU A 243 -3.73 -39.03 10.94
CA GLU A 243 -5.02 -38.59 10.39
C GLU A 243 -4.90 -37.75 9.10
N ASP A 244 -3.69 -37.26 8.78
CA ASP A 244 -3.41 -36.48 7.56
C ASP A 244 -2.85 -37.32 6.37
N GLN A 245 -3.06 -38.64 6.36
CA GLN A 245 -2.72 -39.53 5.23
C GLN A 245 -3.90 -40.37 4.75
#